data_AF-A0A2U1ZRI8-F1
#
_entry.id   AF-A0A2U1ZRI8-F1
#
_cell.length_a   1.000
_cell.length_b   1.000
_cell.length_c   1.000
_cell.angle_alpha   90.00
_cell.angle_beta   90.00
_cell.angle_gamma   90.00
#
_symmetry.space_group_name_H-M   'P 1'
#
loop_
_entity.id
_entity.type
_entity.pdbx_description
1 polymer ?
#
loop_
_entity_poly.entity_id
_entity_poly.type
_entity_poly.pdbx_seq_one_letter_code
_entity_poly.pdbx_strand_id
1 'polypeptide(L)'
;MVHEDWVDLPGMVSALIGTSAGTGVAVALGASEPERVARVADVVQEWWIEELWATSPTNWPPCPEHPDSHPLQAVVAVERAVWACPTGGRVHHEIGALPAVRT
;
A
#
# COMPACT_ATOMS: atom_id res chain seq x y z
N MET A 1 -14.88 -7.13 -13.37
CA MET A 1 -14.23 -7.16 -12.04
C MET A 1 -15.35 -7.05 -11.03
N VAL A 2 -15.70 -8.17 -10.39
CA VAL A 2 -16.85 -8.25 -9.48
C VAL A 2 -16.36 -7.85 -8.09
N HIS A 3 -17.04 -6.90 -7.46
CA HIS A 3 -16.73 -6.40 -6.13
C HIS A 3 -17.26 -7.39 -5.08
N GLU A 4 -16.68 -8.58 -5.02
CA GLU A 4 -17.06 -9.60 -4.03
C GLU A 4 -16.22 -9.40 -2.78
N ASP A 5 -16.89 -9.05 -1.68
CA ASP A 5 -16.31 -9.03 -0.34
C ASP A 5 -16.03 -10.48 0.08
N TRP A 6 -14.87 -10.99 -0.32
CA TRP A 6 -14.46 -12.37 -0.12
C TRP A 6 -14.34 -12.76 1.36
N VAL A 7 -14.04 -11.78 2.22
CA VAL A 7 -13.88 -12.01 3.66
C VAL A 7 -15.23 -12.27 4.35
N ASP A 8 -16.33 -11.72 3.85
CA ASP A 8 -17.70 -11.83 4.40
C ASP A 8 -17.76 -11.66 5.94
N LEU A 9 -16.92 -10.75 6.46
CA LEU A 9 -16.91 -10.40 7.88
C LEU A 9 -17.62 -9.05 8.09
N PRO A 10 -18.57 -8.98 9.04
CA PRO A 10 -19.22 -7.72 9.37
C PRO A 10 -18.22 -6.61 9.70
N GLY A 11 -18.36 -5.46 9.03
CA GLY A 11 -17.51 -4.30 9.28
C GLY A 11 -16.19 -4.29 8.51
N MET A 12 -15.97 -5.22 7.57
CA MET A 12 -14.85 -5.22 6.65
C MET A 12 -15.32 -4.88 5.23
N VAL A 13 -14.40 -4.45 4.39
CA VAL A 13 -14.55 -4.50 2.93
C VAL A 13 -13.27 -5.08 2.36
N SER A 14 -13.41 -5.99 1.40
CA SER A 14 -12.27 -6.66 0.77
C SER A 14 -12.33 -6.64 -0.75
N ALA A 15 -11.15 -6.81 -1.37
CA ALA A 15 -10.95 -6.94 -2.80
C ALA A 15 -9.76 -7.87 -3.08
N LEU A 16 -9.67 -8.38 -4.31
CA LEU A 16 -8.52 -9.14 -4.79
C LEU A 16 -7.65 -8.25 -5.71
N ILE A 17 -6.34 -8.27 -5.52
CA ILE A 17 -5.35 -7.65 -6.42
C ILE A 17 -4.52 -8.75 -7.09
N GLY A 18 -4.35 -8.71 -8.42
CA GLY A 18 -3.56 -9.71 -9.16
C GLY A 18 -4.32 -10.43 -10.28
N THR A 19 -3.67 -11.39 -10.95
CA THR A 19 -4.12 -11.93 -12.24
C THR A 19 -4.61 -13.39 -12.20
N SER A 20 -4.07 -14.27 -11.34
CA SER A 20 -4.37 -15.72 -11.36
C SER A 20 -4.86 -16.29 -10.02
N ALA A 21 -4.22 -15.98 -8.90
CA ALA A 21 -4.68 -16.38 -7.56
C ALA A 21 -5.24 -15.20 -6.73
N GLY A 22 -4.76 -13.98 -7.01
CA GLY A 22 -5.18 -12.75 -6.33
C GLY A 22 -4.70 -12.68 -4.88
N THR A 23 -4.03 -11.59 -4.50
CA THR A 23 -3.80 -11.25 -3.10
C THR A 23 -5.04 -10.55 -2.56
N GLY A 24 -5.57 -11.04 -1.44
CA GLY A 24 -6.68 -10.40 -0.76
C GLY A 24 -6.22 -9.14 -0.02
N VAL A 25 -6.88 -8.03 -0.28
CA VAL A 25 -6.81 -6.83 0.57
C VAL A 25 -8.12 -6.68 1.32
N ALA A 26 -8.05 -6.43 2.62
CA ALA A 26 -9.22 -6.20 3.46
C ALA A 26 -8.95 -5.05 4.43
N VAL A 27 -9.93 -4.18 4.62
CA VAL A 27 -9.86 -3.06 5.56
C VAL A 27 -11.09 -3.01 6.44
N ALA A 28 -10.90 -2.59 7.69
CA ALA A 28 -12.00 -2.34 8.61
C ALA A 28 -12.71 -1.04 8.25
N LEU A 29 -14.04 -1.08 8.09
CA LEU A 29 -14.87 0.08 7.81
C LEU A 29 -14.88 1.10 8.97
N GLY A 30 -14.64 0.62 10.20
CA GLY A 30 -14.51 1.46 11.39
C GLY A 30 -13.16 2.19 11.51
N ALA A 31 -12.15 1.81 10.72
CA ALA A 31 -10.88 2.52 10.69
C ALA A 31 -11.01 3.86 9.95
N SER A 32 -10.21 4.84 10.34
CA SER A 32 -10.13 6.12 9.64
C SER A 32 -9.67 5.93 8.20
N GLU A 33 -10.01 6.88 7.32
CA GLU A 33 -9.58 6.82 5.92
C GLU A 33 -8.06 6.70 5.77
N PRO A 34 -7.21 7.47 6.49
CA PRO A 34 -5.77 7.30 6.44
C PRO A 34 -5.30 5.89 6.83
N GLU A 35 -5.90 5.29 7.85
CA GLU A 35 -5.55 3.92 8.27
C GLU A 35 -5.91 2.89 7.20
N ARG A 36 -7.09 3.03 6.58
CA ARG A 36 -7.51 2.16 5.48
C ARG A 36 -6.57 2.30 4.28
N VAL A 37 -6.20 3.53 3.92
CA VAL A 37 -5.29 3.81 2.80
C VAL A 37 -3.89 3.24 3.07
N ALA A 38 -3.33 3.50 4.25
CA ALA A 38 -2.03 2.95 4.63
C ALA A 38 -2.03 1.42 4.62
N ARG A 39 -3.11 0.80 5.11
CA ARG A 39 -3.25 -0.67 5.10
C ARG A 39 -3.34 -1.24 3.68
N VAL A 40 -4.10 -0.61 2.78
CA VAL A 40 -4.15 -1.06 1.38
C VAL A 40 -2.77 -0.93 0.72
N ALA A 41 -2.08 0.19 0.95
CA ALA A 41 -0.76 0.43 0.37
C ALA A 41 0.30 -0.58 0.86
N ASP A 42 0.24 -0.96 2.13
CA ASP A 42 1.06 -2.00 2.75
C ASP A 42 0.85 -3.37 2.05
N VAL A 43 -0.40 -3.81 1.88
CA VAL A 43 -0.70 -5.07 1.15
C VAL A 43 -0.26 -5.01 -0.32
N VAL A 44 -0.45 -3.87 -0.99
CA VAL A 44 0.01 -3.68 -2.39
C VAL A 44 1.53 -3.74 -2.47
N GLN A 45 2.23 -3.18 -1.49
CA GLN A 45 3.68 -3.24 -1.40
C GLN A 45 4.17 -4.68 -1.18
N GLU A 46 3.56 -5.42 -0.25
CA GLU A 46 3.86 -6.84 -0.04
C GLU A 46 3.66 -7.64 -1.33
N TRP A 47 2.49 -7.48 -1.98
CA TRP A 47 2.20 -8.11 -3.27
C TRP A 47 3.25 -7.77 -4.34
N TRP A 48 3.65 -6.51 -4.47
CA TRP A 48 4.68 -6.11 -5.44
C TRP A 48 5.99 -6.85 -5.20
N ILE A 49 6.43 -6.92 -3.94
CA ILE A 49 7.69 -7.57 -3.58
C ILE A 49 7.59 -9.08 -3.82
N GLU A 50 6.52 -9.72 -3.36
CA GLU A 50 6.36 -11.18 -3.42
C GLU A 50 6.13 -11.69 -4.84
N GLU A 51 5.35 -10.98 -5.65
CA GLU A 51 4.99 -11.45 -7.01
C GLU A 51 6.01 -11.01 -8.05
N LEU A 52 6.68 -9.87 -7.86
CA LEU A 52 7.53 -9.27 -8.89
C LEU A 52 9.03 -9.32 -8.59
N TRP A 53 9.48 -9.93 -7.48
CA TRP A 53 10.90 -9.96 -7.10
C TRP A 53 11.86 -10.43 -8.21
N ALA A 54 11.39 -11.32 -9.11
CA ALA A 54 12.20 -11.85 -10.20
C ALA A 54 12.43 -10.85 -11.34
N THR A 55 11.61 -9.81 -11.45
CA THR A 55 11.58 -8.87 -12.59
C THR A 55 11.57 -7.39 -12.20
N SER A 56 11.38 -7.07 -10.92
CA SER A 56 11.27 -5.72 -10.39
C SER A 56 12.06 -5.56 -9.09
N PRO A 57 12.46 -4.34 -8.71
CA PRO A 57 13.12 -4.09 -7.43
C PRO A 57 12.25 -4.53 -6.25
N THR A 58 12.88 -5.18 -5.27
CA THR A 58 12.25 -5.67 -4.03
C THR A 58 12.12 -4.60 -2.95
N ASN A 59 12.55 -3.37 -3.23
CA ASN A 59 12.51 -2.24 -2.31
C ASN A 59 11.52 -1.16 -2.74
N TRP A 60 10.41 -1.55 -3.37
CA TRP A 60 9.41 -0.59 -3.84
C TRP A 60 8.44 -0.14 -2.72
N PRO A 61 8.06 1.16 -2.67
CA PRO A 61 8.70 2.25 -3.39
C PRO A 61 10.07 2.59 -2.75
N PRO A 62 11.11 2.86 -3.53
CA PRO A 62 12.46 3.03 -3.01
C PRO A 62 12.56 4.27 -2.12
N CYS A 63 13.29 4.16 -1.01
CA CYS A 63 13.57 5.29 -0.14
C CYS A 63 14.57 6.27 -0.81
N PRO A 64 14.24 7.55 -0.99
CA PRO A 64 15.17 8.52 -1.59
C PRO A 64 16.45 8.73 -0.80
N GLU A 65 16.44 8.50 0.52
CA GLU A 65 17.62 8.59 1.38
C GLU A 65 18.49 7.32 1.31
N HIS A 66 17.89 6.16 1.02
CA HIS A 66 18.57 4.87 0.98
C HIS A 66 18.05 4.02 -0.20
N PRO A 67 18.31 4.44 -1.45
CA PRO A 67 17.62 3.91 -2.65
C PRO A 67 17.91 2.44 -2.94
N ASP A 68 18.98 1.88 -2.37
CA ASP A 68 19.38 0.47 -2.56
C ASP A 68 19.24 -0.37 -1.29
N SER A 69 18.66 0.19 -0.22
CA SER A 69 18.64 -0.47 1.10
C SER A 69 17.27 -0.98 1.50
N HIS A 70 16.24 -0.13 1.45
CA HIS A 70 14.93 -0.47 1.97
C HIS A 70 13.82 0.29 1.23
N PRO A 71 12.60 -0.27 1.17
CA PRO A 71 11.45 0.49 0.72
C PRO A 71 11.08 1.60 1.71
N LEU A 72 10.26 2.54 1.26
CA LEU A 72 9.46 3.38 2.15
C LEU A 72 8.35 2.54 2.79
N GLN A 73 7.99 2.85 4.02
CA GLN A 73 6.91 2.20 4.73
C GLN A 73 5.61 3.02 4.61
N ALA A 74 4.49 2.34 4.36
CA ALA A 74 3.17 2.96 4.44
C ALA A 74 2.77 3.14 5.92
N VAL A 75 2.56 4.38 6.35
CA VAL A 75 2.21 4.70 7.74
C VAL A 75 1.18 5.83 7.80
N VAL A 76 0.54 6.01 8.95
CA VAL A 76 -0.25 7.20 9.24
C VAL A 76 0.61 8.21 10.00
N ALA A 77 0.69 9.44 9.50
CA ALA A 77 1.36 10.56 10.15
C ALA A 77 0.48 11.82 10.07
N VAL A 78 0.17 12.42 11.23
CA VAL A 78 -0.65 13.64 11.34
C VAL A 78 -1.95 13.52 10.51
N GLU A 79 -2.74 12.48 10.80
CA GLU A 79 -4.02 12.19 10.13
C GLU A 79 -3.94 11.99 8.60
N ARG A 80 -2.76 11.62 8.07
CA ARG A 80 -2.55 11.34 6.65
C ARG A 80 -1.84 10.02 6.43
N ALA A 81 -2.22 9.30 5.38
CA ALA A 81 -1.51 8.12 4.94
C ALA A 81 -0.29 8.56 4.11
N VAL A 82 0.92 8.14 4.49
CA VAL A 82 2.16 8.62 3.90
C VAL A 82 3.16 7.50 3.68
N TRP A 83 4.05 7.71 2.71
CA TRP A 83 5.28 6.95 2.56
C TRP A 83 6.39 7.59 3.41
N ALA A 84 6.91 6.86 4.39
CA ALA A 84 7.95 7.33 5.29
C ALA A 84 9.20 6.42 5.27
N CYS A 85 10.36 7.01 5.53
CA CYS A 85 11.60 6.25 5.70
C CYS A 85 11.52 5.44 7.00
N PRO A 86 11.61 4.10 6.99
CA PRO A 86 11.56 3.28 8.20
C PRO A 86 12.76 3.50 9.14
N THR A 87 13.90 3.94 8.60
CA THR A 87 15.13 4.18 9.37
C THR A 87 15.16 5.59 9.97
N GLY A 88 14.84 6.61 9.16
CA GLY A 88 14.96 8.03 9.53
C GLY A 88 13.64 8.70 9.93
N GLY A 89 12.50 8.04 9.73
CA GLY A 89 11.16 8.58 10.01
C GLY A 89 10.70 9.71 9.08
N ARG A 90 11.53 10.15 8.13
CA ARG A 90 11.19 11.24 7.20
C ARG A 90 10.00 10.85 6.33
N VAL A 91 8.99 11.70 6.32
CA VAL A 91 7.86 11.61 5.39
C VAL A 91 8.28 12.15 4.02
N HIS A 92 8.04 11.37 2.96
CA HIS A 92 8.37 11.77 1.59
C HIS A 92 7.14 12.21 0.79
N HIS A 93 6.09 11.41 0.77
CA HIS A 93 4.89 11.68 -0.03
C HIS A 93 3.62 11.16 0.67
N GLU A 94 2.50 11.83 0.42
CA GLU A 94 1.18 11.32 0.77
C GLU A 94 0.78 10.19 -0.21
N ILE A 95 0.20 9.11 0.33
CA ILE A 95 -0.20 7.94 -0.45
C ILE A 95 -1.40 8.33 -1.32
N GLY A 96 -1.32 8.05 -2.62
CA GLY A 96 -2.39 8.37 -3.58
C GLY A 96 -2.44 9.82 -4.06
N ALA A 97 -1.53 10.69 -3.59
CA ALA A 97 -1.51 12.11 -3.94
C ALA A 97 -0.72 12.45 -5.23
N LEU A 98 -0.46 11.46 -6.10
CA LEU A 98 0.13 11.76 -7.40
C LEU A 98 -0.82 12.67 -8.18
N PRO A 99 -0.35 13.76 -8.80
CA PRO A 99 -1.19 14.60 -9.64
C PRO A 99 -1.87 13.74 -10.70
N ALA A 100 -3.17 13.94 -10.92
CA ALA A 100 -3.84 13.31 -12.05
C ALA A 100 -3.03 13.63 -13.32
N VAL A 101 -2.60 12.59 -14.03
CA VAL A 101 -1.96 12.76 -15.33
C VAL A 101 -2.94 13.51 -16.21
N ARG A 102 -2.59 14.74 -16.59
CA ARG A 102 -3.33 15.47 -17.62
C ARG A 102 -3.00 14.80 -18.94
N THR A 103 -3.93 13.98 -19.42
CA THR A 103 -3.96 13.48 -20.80
C THR A 103 -4.36 14.59 -21.76
#